data_AF-A0A7C3NFW1-F1
#
_entry.id   AF-A0A7C3NFW1-F1
#
_cell.length_a   1.000
_cell.length_b   1.000
_cell.length_c   1.000
_cell.angle_alpha   90.00
_cell.angle_beta   90.00
_cell.angle_gamma   90.00
#
_symmetry.space_group_name_H-M   'P 1'
#
loop_
_entity.id
_entity.type
_entity.pdbx_description
1 polymer ?
#
loop_
_entity_poly.entity_id
_entity_poly.type
_entity_poly.pdbx_seq_one_letter_code
_entity_poly.pdbx_strand_id
1 'polypeptide(L)'
;MRRFSSYWLLAIFLLAIPFRGDTQETEKTEIHQSADVIYKELNGIDRSHHRQIRKTAGRQPSTASLDDLKNKYDLAPKNHQCPIYFGQANAQSRFSGSGKFSKMPLADLAAKLKAGEVTPDDVPIEFIWIDGKRVTLNNRSLTALYKAGKRPTRLIDVSKESSVQANALADALRRLEGMAGKPSTEMLVRTPGLGSDGRFREASDWDAPIGEIVSMPGDLLIEARTCDRQVGRK
;
A
#
# COMPACT_ATOMS: atom_id res chain seq x y z
N MET A 1 12.26 -68.79 64.44
CA MET A 1 10.84 -68.99 64.08
C MET A 1 10.06 -67.70 64.38
N ARG A 2 9.21 -67.33 63.42
CA ARG A 2 8.20 -66.24 63.31
C ARG A 2 8.11 -65.10 64.34
N ARG A 3 8.09 -63.89 63.76
CA ARG A 3 7.88 -62.54 64.31
C ARG A 3 6.41 -62.26 64.63
N PHE A 4 6.17 -61.33 65.57
CA PHE A 4 4.90 -60.63 65.74
C PHE A 4 5.02 -59.13 65.45
N SER A 5 3.94 -58.66 64.82
CA SER A 5 3.39 -57.33 64.57
C SER A 5 3.86 -56.15 65.44
N SER A 6 3.98 -54.98 64.81
CA SER A 6 3.71 -53.68 65.45
C SER A 6 3.31 -52.64 64.39
N TYR A 7 2.07 -52.18 64.48
CA TYR A 7 1.55 -50.98 63.82
C TYR A 7 2.02 -49.75 64.60
N TRP A 8 2.49 -48.71 63.90
CA TRP A 8 2.46 -47.33 64.41
C TRP A 8 2.07 -46.39 63.26
N LEU A 9 1.00 -45.63 63.50
CA LEU A 9 0.63 -44.44 62.73
C LEU A 9 1.72 -43.38 62.89
N LEU A 10 2.02 -42.61 61.83
CA LEU A 10 2.46 -41.23 62.00
C LEU A 10 1.84 -40.33 60.94
N ALA A 11 1.32 -39.21 61.45
CA ALA A 11 0.48 -38.25 60.77
C ALA A 11 1.28 -37.27 59.90
N ILE A 12 0.55 -36.75 58.91
CA ILE A 12 0.91 -35.76 57.90
C ILE A 12 1.05 -34.37 58.54
N PHE A 13 2.10 -33.63 58.17
CA PHE A 13 2.12 -32.16 58.23
C PHE A 13 2.56 -31.63 56.86
N LEU A 14 1.61 -31.00 56.17
CA LEU A 14 1.79 -30.30 54.90
C LEU A 14 2.49 -28.95 55.14
N LEU A 15 3.62 -28.74 54.49
CA LEU A 15 4.28 -27.45 54.32
C LEU A 15 3.62 -26.69 53.16
N ALA A 16 3.16 -25.47 53.41
CA ALA A 16 2.80 -24.50 52.38
C ALA A 16 3.80 -23.33 52.43
N ILE A 17 4.67 -23.26 51.43
CA ILE A 17 5.57 -22.13 51.18
C ILE A 17 4.89 -21.26 50.12
N PRO A 18 4.60 -19.97 50.38
CA PRO A 18 4.14 -19.07 49.32
C PRO A 18 5.35 -18.58 48.52
N PHE A 19 5.52 -19.13 47.32
CA PHE A 19 6.46 -18.65 46.32
C PHE A 19 5.82 -17.44 45.61
N ARG A 20 6.18 -16.23 46.03
CA ARG A 20 5.73 -14.96 45.41
C ARG A 20 6.71 -14.58 44.32
N GLY A 21 6.53 -15.14 43.13
CA GLY A 21 7.20 -14.71 41.92
C GLY A 21 6.40 -13.58 41.26
N ASP A 22 6.72 -12.34 41.59
CA ASP A 22 6.24 -11.18 40.81
C ASP A 22 7.16 -11.04 39.59
N THR A 23 6.90 -11.83 38.56
CA THR A 23 7.45 -11.60 37.22
C THR A 23 6.74 -10.38 36.65
N GLN A 24 7.39 -9.22 36.68
CA GLN A 24 6.96 -8.07 35.88
C GLN A 24 7.20 -8.39 34.40
N GLU A 25 6.21 -9.03 33.79
CA GLU A 25 6.05 -9.07 32.35
C GLU A 25 5.71 -7.64 31.91
N THR A 26 6.75 -6.91 31.51
CA THR A 26 6.58 -5.65 30.77
C THR A 26 6.08 -6.02 29.38
N GLU A 27 4.78 -6.31 29.32
CA GLU A 27 4.00 -6.34 28.09
C GLU A 27 4.11 -4.95 27.47
N LYS A 28 5.11 -4.77 26.60
CA LYS A 28 5.10 -3.68 25.63
C LYS A 28 3.83 -3.87 24.82
N THR A 29 2.78 -3.17 25.21
CA THR A 29 1.63 -2.90 24.36
C THR A 29 2.16 -2.07 23.19
N GLU A 30 2.74 -2.76 22.21
CA GLU A 30 3.03 -2.21 20.91
C GLU A 30 1.65 -1.89 20.34
N ILE A 31 1.20 -0.65 20.54
CA ILE A 31 -0.09 -0.17 20.06
C ILE A 31 -0.08 -0.45 18.57
N HIS A 32 -0.78 -1.50 18.17
CA HIS A 32 -0.94 -1.89 16.78
C HIS A 32 -1.86 -0.81 16.17
N GLN A 33 -1.26 0.34 15.88
CA GLN A 33 -1.97 1.49 15.34
C GLN A 33 -2.69 1.02 14.09
N SER A 34 -3.99 1.31 14.01
CA SER A 34 -4.82 0.84 12.90
C SER A 34 -4.27 1.39 11.57
N ALA A 35 -4.50 0.66 10.48
CA ALA A 35 -4.05 1.09 9.15
C ALA A 35 -4.56 2.50 8.78
N ASP A 36 -5.69 2.94 9.35
CA ASP A 36 -6.24 4.27 9.17
C ASP A 36 -5.40 5.36 9.85
N VAL A 37 -4.87 5.09 11.06
CA VAL A 37 -3.95 6.01 11.75
C VAL A 37 -2.67 6.16 10.93
N ILE A 38 -2.09 5.04 10.49
CA ILE A 38 -0.87 5.07 9.65
C ILE A 38 -1.15 5.81 8.34
N TYR A 39 -2.32 5.60 7.71
CA TYR A 39 -2.70 6.30 6.50
C TYR A 39 -2.77 7.82 6.71
N LYS A 40 -3.42 8.26 7.80
CA LYS A 40 -3.52 9.68 8.14
C LYS A 40 -2.16 10.30 8.39
N GLU A 41 -1.27 9.61 9.12
CA GLU A 41 0.11 10.07 9.33
C GLU A 41 0.87 10.25 8.00
N LEU A 42 0.74 9.31 7.07
CA LEU A 42 1.44 9.33 5.77
C LEU A 42 0.93 10.39 4.79
N ASN A 43 -0.37 10.66 4.81
CA ASN A 43 -1.02 11.50 3.81
C ASN A 43 -1.43 12.88 4.34
N GLY A 44 -1.42 13.07 5.67
CA GLY A 44 -1.95 14.28 6.34
C GLY A 44 -3.47 14.43 6.27
N ILE A 45 -4.17 13.46 5.68
CA ILE A 45 -5.62 13.47 5.46
C ILE A 45 -6.23 12.10 5.78
N ASP A 46 -7.47 12.13 6.26
CA ASP A 46 -8.21 10.91 6.57
C ASP A 46 -8.52 10.09 5.30
N ARG A 47 -8.48 8.76 5.42
CA ARG A 47 -8.67 7.83 4.31
C ARG A 47 -10.00 8.01 3.59
N SER A 48 -11.09 8.24 4.33
CA SER A 48 -12.42 8.50 3.75
C SER A 48 -12.45 9.81 2.95
N HIS A 49 -11.85 10.87 3.49
CA HIS A 49 -11.73 12.16 2.82
C HIS A 49 -10.88 12.04 1.55
N HIS A 50 -9.71 11.38 1.62
CA HIS A 50 -8.87 11.17 0.45
C HIS A 50 -9.59 10.38 -0.65
N ARG A 51 -10.34 9.33 -0.28
CA ARG A 51 -11.19 8.59 -1.23
C ARG A 51 -12.24 9.49 -1.87
N GLN A 52 -12.86 10.40 -1.11
CA GLN A 52 -13.84 11.33 -1.66
C GLN A 52 -13.20 12.31 -2.67
N ILE A 53 -12.06 12.91 -2.33
CA ILE A 53 -11.28 13.75 -3.25
C ILE A 53 -10.96 12.98 -4.53
N ARG A 54 -10.47 11.74 -4.42
CA ARG A 54 -10.11 10.93 -5.58
C ARG A 54 -11.31 10.54 -6.43
N LYS A 55 -12.49 10.37 -5.80
CA LYS A 55 -13.75 10.12 -6.51
C LYS A 55 -14.22 11.35 -7.28
N THR A 56 -13.96 12.58 -6.81
CA THR A 56 -14.48 13.84 -7.40
C THR A 56 -13.44 14.64 -8.18
N ALA A 57 -12.27 14.92 -7.60
CA ALA A 57 -11.18 15.70 -8.20
C ALA A 57 -10.28 14.87 -9.11
N GLY A 58 -10.17 13.56 -8.87
CA GLY A 58 -9.46 12.63 -9.79
C GLY A 58 -10.06 12.57 -11.22
N ARG A 59 -11.16 13.30 -11.46
CA ARG A 59 -11.88 13.42 -12.72
C ARG A 59 -11.29 14.48 -13.66
N GLN A 60 -10.52 15.44 -13.14
CA GLN A 60 -9.96 16.54 -13.95
C GLN A 60 -8.46 16.66 -13.71
N PRO A 61 -7.62 16.29 -14.69
CA PRO A 61 -6.18 16.55 -14.62
C PRO A 61 -5.95 18.05 -14.46
N SER A 62 -4.96 18.43 -13.65
CA SER A 62 -4.55 19.82 -13.57
C SER A 62 -4.13 20.35 -14.94
N THR A 63 -4.51 21.58 -15.24
CA THR A 63 -4.10 22.33 -16.43
C THR A 63 -2.80 23.11 -16.22
N ALA A 64 -2.20 23.01 -15.03
CA ALA A 64 -0.93 23.66 -14.72
C ALA A 64 0.17 23.28 -15.73
N SER A 65 1.08 24.22 -15.96
CA SER A 65 2.24 23.99 -16.82
C SER A 65 3.18 22.98 -16.17
N LEU A 66 3.97 22.28 -17.00
CA LEU A 66 4.96 21.33 -16.48
C LEU A 66 6.00 22.05 -15.59
N ASP A 67 6.38 23.28 -15.94
CA ASP A 67 7.37 24.04 -15.18
C ASP A 67 6.84 24.45 -13.80
N ASP A 68 5.57 24.87 -13.71
CA ASP A 68 4.92 25.14 -12.41
C ASP A 68 4.89 23.89 -11.53
N LEU A 69 4.56 22.73 -12.14
CA LEU A 69 4.52 21.46 -11.43
C LEU A 69 5.93 21.02 -10.98
N LYS A 70 6.95 21.21 -11.82
CA LYS A 70 8.35 20.93 -11.45
C LYS A 70 8.86 21.84 -10.33
N ASN A 71 8.40 23.08 -10.28
CA ASN A 71 8.74 24.00 -9.20
C ASN A 71 8.00 23.67 -7.90
N LYS A 72 6.80 23.06 -8.00
CA LYS A 72 5.99 22.64 -6.86
C LYS A 72 6.51 21.37 -6.18
N TYR A 73 7.02 20.41 -6.95
CA TYR A 73 7.38 19.07 -6.46
C TYR A 73 8.89 18.83 -6.45
N ASP A 74 9.39 18.19 -5.39
CA ASP A 74 10.79 17.79 -5.30
C ASP A 74 11.01 16.43 -5.99
N LEU A 75 11.66 16.44 -7.15
CA LEU A 75 11.96 15.22 -7.93
C LEU A 75 13.30 14.56 -7.55
N ALA A 76 13.96 15.01 -6.48
CA ALA A 76 15.24 14.44 -6.06
C ALA A 76 15.05 13.05 -5.41
N PRO A 77 15.91 12.07 -5.74
CA PRO A 77 15.97 10.81 -5.00
C PRO A 77 16.31 11.05 -3.52
N LYS A 78 15.63 10.35 -2.61
CA LYS A 78 15.92 10.42 -1.16
C LYS A 78 16.28 9.08 -0.55
N ASN A 79 15.34 8.14 -0.46
CA ASN A 79 15.57 6.85 0.18
C ASN A 79 15.04 5.69 -0.70
N HIS A 80 15.99 4.94 -1.27
CA HIS A 80 15.72 3.80 -2.17
C HIS A 80 15.10 2.58 -1.48
N GLN A 81 15.02 2.57 -0.15
CA GLN A 81 14.39 1.49 0.60
C GLN A 81 12.87 1.70 0.71
N CYS A 82 12.37 2.93 0.60
CA CYS A 82 10.96 3.25 0.85
C CYS A 82 9.98 2.69 -0.16
N PRO A 83 8.83 2.12 0.22
CA PRO A 83 7.91 1.43 -0.70
C PRO A 83 7.43 2.31 -1.87
N ILE A 84 6.89 1.66 -2.91
CA ILE A 84 6.31 2.34 -4.06
C ILE A 84 4.86 2.75 -3.76
N TYR A 85 4.52 4.00 -4.06
CA TYR A 85 3.18 4.56 -3.90
C TYR A 85 2.44 4.62 -5.23
N PHE A 86 1.10 4.64 -5.16
CA PHE A 86 0.26 4.90 -6.31
C PHE A 86 0.29 6.37 -6.70
N GLY A 87 0.52 6.64 -7.99
CA GLY A 87 0.48 7.98 -8.58
C GLY A 87 -0.85 8.34 -9.25
N GLN A 88 -1.87 7.48 -9.12
CA GLN A 88 -3.18 7.68 -9.73
C GLN A 88 -4.32 7.55 -8.73
N ALA A 89 -5.35 8.38 -8.93
CA ALA A 89 -6.55 8.37 -8.11
C ALA A 89 -7.36 7.08 -8.29
N ASN A 90 -7.40 6.52 -9.49
CA ASN A 90 -8.10 5.29 -9.80
C ASN A 90 -7.43 4.55 -10.97
N ALA A 91 -7.74 3.26 -11.11
CA ALA A 91 -7.28 2.41 -12.19
C ALA A 91 -8.43 1.58 -12.75
N GLN A 92 -8.36 1.23 -14.03
CA GLN A 92 -9.31 0.29 -14.66
C GLN A 92 -9.06 -1.13 -14.12
N SER A 93 -10.11 -1.95 -14.00
CA SER A 93 -10.02 -3.36 -13.59
C SER A 93 -9.26 -4.27 -14.56
N ARG A 94 -8.88 -3.76 -15.74
CA ARG A 94 -8.13 -4.47 -16.78
C ARG A 94 -6.93 -3.66 -17.25
N PHE A 95 -5.88 -4.35 -17.69
CA PHE A 95 -4.77 -3.75 -18.41
C PHE A 95 -5.20 -3.17 -19.76
N SER A 96 -4.44 -2.19 -20.24
CA SER A 96 -4.63 -1.59 -21.57
C SER A 96 -4.46 -2.61 -22.69
N GLY A 97 -4.83 -2.23 -23.92
CA GLY A 97 -4.65 -3.07 -25.11
C GLY A 97 -3.19 -3.30 -25.53
N SER A 98 -2.21 -2.73 -24.82
CA SER A 98 -0.77 -2.83 -25.09
C SER A 98 0.00 -3.36 -23.88
N GLY A 99 1.22 -3.86 -24.13
CA GLY A 99 2.15 -4.37 -23.10
C GLY A 99 2.02 -5.87 -22.80
N LYS A 100 2.90 -6.39 -21.94
CA LYS A 100 3.00 -7.83 -21.58
C LYS A 100 1.69 -8.44 -21.08
N PHE A 101 0.90 -7.66 -20.33
CA PHE A 101 -0.36 -8.10 -19.73
C PHE A 101 -1.58 -7.58 -20.48
N SER A 102 -1.46 -7.30 -21.77
CA SER A 102 -2.50 -6.65 -22.59
C SER A 102 -3.90 -7.26 -22.37
N LYS A 103 -4.88 -6.40 -22.10
CA LYS A 103 -6.29 -6.72 -21.83
C LYS A 103 -6.55 -7.67 -20.65
N MET A 104 -5.53 -8.14 -19.95
CA MET A 104 -5.68 -9.05 -18.81
C MET A 104 -6.45 -8.36 -17.67
N PRO A 105 -7.36 -9.05 -16.97
CA PRO A 105 -7.91 -8.56 -15.72
C PRO A 105 -6.84 -8.43 -14.64
N LEU A 106 -6.94 -7.40 -13.79
CA LEU A 106 -6.05 -7.26 -12.62
C LEU A 106 -6.15 -8.46 -11.68
N ALA A 107 -7.36 -9.00 -11.53
CA ALA A 107 -7.62 -10.17 -10.68
C ALA A 107 -6.87 -11.42 -11.17
N ASP A 108 -6.80 -11.62 -12.49
CA ASP A 108 -6.14 -12.78 -13.10
C ASP A 108 -4.63 -12.72 -12.89
N LEU A 109 -4.01 -11.55 -13.13
CA LEU A 109 -2.58 -11.37 -12.86
C LEU A 109 -2.27 -11.55 -11.36
N ALA A 110 -3.13 -11.00 -10.49
CA ALA A 110 -2.96 -11.17 -9.05
C ALA A 110 -3.09 -12.65 -8.62
N ALA A 111 -4.01 -13.41 -9.23
CA ALA A 111 -4.14 -14.85 -8.98
C ALA A 111 -2.90 -15.62 -9.44
N LYS A 112 -2.37 -15.32 -10.62
CA LYS A 112 -1.12 -15.90 -11.15
C LYS A 112 0.09 -15.59 -10.24
N LEU A 113 0.19 -14.37 -9.74
CA LEU A 113 1.21 -13.96 -8.78
C LEU A 113 1.09 -14.68 -7.43
N LYS A 114 -0.14 -14.95 -6.97
CA LYS A 114 -0.39 -15.73 -5.75
C LYS A 114 -0.02 -17.21 -5.95
N ALA A 115 -0.34 -17.77 -7.11
CA ALA A 115 -0.03 -19.15 -7.47
C ALA A 115 1.45 -19.39 -7.78
N GLY A 116 2.24 -18.33 -8.02
CA GLY A 116 3.65 -18.43 -8.38
C GLY A 116 3.90 -18.72 -9.87
N GLU A 117 2.85 -18.72 -10.70
CA GLU A 117 2.96 -18.84 -12.17
C GLU A 117 3.65 -17.62 -12.80
N VAL A 118 3.51 -16.47 -12.15
CA VAL A 118 4.19 -15.21 -12.49
C VAL A 118 4.92 -14.76 -11.22
N THR A 119 6.16 -14.32 -11.36
CA THR A 119 6.94 -13.82 -10.24
C THR A 119 6.85 -12.28 -10.14
N PRO A 120 7.18 -11.66 -9.01
CA PRO A 120 7.25 -10.20 -8.95
C PRO A 120 8.26 -9.58 -9.93
N ASP A 121 9.34 -10.29 -10.30
CA ASP A 121 10.33 -9.83 -11.28
C ASP A 121 9.78 -9.77 -12.71
N ASP A 122 8.73 -10.55 -13.00
CA ASP A 122 8.01 -10.51 -14.27
C ASP A 122 7.16 -9.26 -14.47
N VAL A 123 6.95 -8.48 -13.40
CA VAL A 123 6.08 -7.31 -13.33
C VAL A 123 6.93 -6.09 -12.97
N PRO A 124 7.74 -5.54 -13.91
CA PRO A 124 8.58 -4.39 -13.65
C PRO A 124 7.72 -3.17 -13.27
N ILE A 125 8.18 -2.41 -12.28
CA ILE A 125 7.54 -1.16 -11.85
C ILE A 125 8.42 0.01 -12.25
N GLU A 126 7.89 0.82 -13.16
CA GLU A 126 8.45 2.12 -13.52
C GLU A 126 7.97 3.16 -12.52
N PHE A 127 8.90 3.95 -11.99
CA PHE A 127 8.59 4.98 -11.02
C PHE A 127 9.38 6.25 -11.26
N ILE A 128 8.87 7.34 -10.70
CA ILE A 128 9.55 8.63 -10.57
C ILE A 128 9.63 9.03 -9.10
N TRP A 129 10.57 9.90 -8.77
CA TRP A 129 10.64 10.54 -7.45
C TRP A 129 9.70 11.74 -7.37
N ILE A 130 8.90 11.80 -6.31
CA ILE A 130 8.09 12.97 -5.96
C ILE A 130 8.12 13.15 -4.45
N ASP A 131 8.61 14.29 -3.98
CA ASP A 131 8.81 14.64 -2.57
C ASP A 131 9.58 13.56 -1.79
N GLY A 132 10.54 12.91 -2.46
CA GLY A 132 11.32 11.80 -1.91
C GLY A 132 10.59 10.46 -1.81
N LYS A 133 9.38 10.35 -2.36
CA LYS A 133 8.62 9.10 -2.49
C LYS A 133 8.77 8.53 -3.90
N ARG A 134 8.84 7.22 -4.00
CA ARG A 134 8.80 6.51 -5.29
C ARG A 134 7.35 6.36 -5.73
N VAL A 135 6.97 7.00 -6.83
CA VAL A 135 5.59 7.04 -7.33
C VAL A 135 5.51 6.29 -8.66
N THR A 136 4.69 5.24 -8.71
CA THR A 136 4.57 4.40 -9.91
C THR A 136 3.89 5.13 -11.08
N LEU A 137 4.40 4.92 -12.28
CA LEU A 137 3.74 5.31 -13.53
C LEU A 137 2.77 4.23 -14.01
N ASN A 138 3.11 2.96 -13.80
CA ASN A 138 2.33 1.79 -14.22
C ASN A 138 1.44 1.23 -13.08
N ASN A 139 0.54 2.07 -12.58
CA ASN A 139 -0.34 1.84 -11.44
C ASN A 139 -1.10 0.49 -11.45
N ARG A 140 -1.52 0.00 -12.62
CA ARG A 140 -2.18 -1.31 -12.77
C ARG A 140 -1.28 -2.48 -12.39
N SER A 141 0.00 -2.43 -12.77
CA SER A 141 1.01 -3.44 -12.41
C SER A 141 1.22 -3.48 -10.89
N LEU A 142 1.40 -2.31 -10.27
CA LEU A 142 1.52 -2.21 -8.82
C LEU A 142 0.26 -2.70 -8.09
N THR A 143 -0.92 -2.40 -8.65
CA THR A 143 -2.21 -2.85 -8.11
C THR A 143 -2.29 -4.37 -8.10
N ALA A 144 -1.88 -5.05 -9.18
CA ALA A 144 -1.88 -6.51 -9.23
C ALA A 144 -0.91 -7.13 -8.20
N LEU A 145 0.29 -6.56 -8.03
CA LEU A 145 1.27 -6.99 -7.01
C LEU A 145 0.70 -6.86 -5.60
N TYR A 146 0.17 -5.69 -5.23
CA TYR A 146 -0.39 -5.46 -3.90
C TYR A 146 -1.64 -6.29 -3.65
N LYS A 147 -2.51 -6.47 -4.65
CA LYS A 147 -3.65 -7.40 -4.57
C LYS A 147 -3.20 -8.86 -4.37
N ALA A 148 -2.02 -9.22 -4.88
CA ALA A 148 -1.39 -10.52 -4.66
C ALA A 148 -0.67 -10.64 -3.30
N GLY A 149 -0.58 -9.55 -2.52
CA GLY A 149 0.24 -9.51 -1.30
C GLY A 149 1.74 -9.59 -1.58
N LYS A 150 2.18 -9.21 -2.78
CA LYS A 150 3.57 -9.28 -3.22
C LYS A 150 4.22 -7.89 -3.22
N ARG A 151 5.50 -7.85 -2.87
CA ARG A 151 6.35 -6.67 -3.03
C ARG A 151 6.86 -6.58 -4.47
N PRO A 152 6.93 -5.38 -5.07
CA PRO A 152 7.72 -5.17 -6.28
C PRO A 152 9.20 -5.47 -6.02
N THR A 153 9.83 -6.21 -6.93
CA THR A 153 11.26 -6.57 -6.84
C THR A 153 12.07 -5.94 -7.97
N ARG A 154 11.51 -5.87 -9.18
CA ARG A 154 12.12 -5.20 -10.32
C ARG A 154 11.62 -3.76 -10.46
N LEU A 155 12.45 -2.82 -10.03
CA LEU A 155 12.15 -1.39 -10.01
C LEU A 155 13.00 -0.63 -11.04
N ILE A 156 12.36 0.24 -11.83
CA ILE A 156 13.00 1.03 -12.88
C ILE A 156 12.76 2.51 -12.59
N ASP A 157 13.83 3.22 -12.22
CA ASP A 157 13.79 4.67 -12.00
C ASP A 157 13.88 5.39 -13.35
N VAL A 158 12.78 6.02 -13.75
CA VAL A 158 12.71 6.77 -15.02
C VAL A 158 12.76 8.28 -14.82
N SER A 159 13.13 8.75 -13.62
CA SER A 159 13.16 10.19 -13.28
C SER A 159 14.16 10.98 -14.13
N LYS A 160 15.16 10.32 -14.72
CA LYS A 160 16.27 10.93 -15.49
C LYS A 160 16.33 10.54 -16.98
N GLU A 161 15.40 9.75 -17.51
CA GLU A 161 15.40 9.37 -18.95
C GLU A 161 14.78 10.40 -19.90
N SER A 162 15.59 11.05 -20.75
CA SER A 162 15.26 12.32 -21.43
C SER A 162 14.16 12.28 -22.51
N SER A 163 13.85 11.13 -23.10
CA SER A 163 12.93 11.03 -24.26
C SER A 163 11.52 10.54 -23.92
N VAL A 164 11.33 9.84 -22.80
CA VAL A 164 10.02 9.43 -22.24
C VAL A 164 9.45 10.52 -21.32
N GLN A 165 10.30 11.50 -20.97
CA GLN A 165 10.21 12.33 -19.77
C GLN A 165 9.12 13.39 -19.76
N ALA A 166 8.92 14.18 -20.82
CA ALA A 166 8.07 15.38 -20.69
C ALA A 166 6.59 15.03 -20.47
N ASN A 167 6.05 14.15 -21.31
CA ASN A 167 4.62 13.79 -21.25
C ASN A 167 4.31 12.86 -20.09
N ALA A 168 5.15 11.84 -19.83
CA ALA A 168 4.91 10.91 -18.74
C ALA A 168 5.06 11.58 -17.35
N LEU A 169 6.07 12.45 -17.18
CA LEU A 169 6.23 13.25 -15.96
C LEU A 169 5.09 14.25 -15.81
N ALA A 170 4.76 15.01 -16.87
CA ALA A 170 3.64 15.95 -16.81
C ALA A 170 2.33 15.26 -16.45
N ASP A 171 2.04 14.12 -17.08
CA ASP A 171 0.87 13.32 -16.77
C ASP A 171 0.86 12.84 -15.31
N ALA A 172 2.00 12.35 -14.80
CA ALA A 172 2.11 11.90 -13.42
C ALA A 172 1.87 13.05 -12.43
N LEU A 173 2.51 14.20 -12.64
CA LEU A 173 2.35 15.38 -11.77
C LEU A 173 0.91 15.95 -11.84
N ARG A 174 0.32 16.02 -13.03
CA ARG A 174 -1.08 16.47 -13.19
C ARG A 174 -2.10 15.54 -12.55
N ARG A 175 -1.86 14.22 -12.62
CA ARG A 175 -2.71 13.22 -11.94
C ARG A 175 -2.56 13.31 -10.43
N LEU A 176 -1.37 13.64 -9.94
CA LEU A 176 -1.11 13.83 -8.52
C LEU A 176 -1.88 15.02 -7.94
N GLU A 177 -2.07 16.11 -8.71
CA GLU A 177 -2.96 17.21 -8.31
C GLU A 177 -4.39 16.72 -8.03
N GLY A 178 -4.91 15.78 -8.83
CA GLY A 178 -6.19 15.11 -8.61
C GLY A 178 -6.23 14.18 -7.38
N MET A 179 -5.11 14.07 -6.67
CA MET A 179 -4.92 13.34 -5.41
C MET A 179 -4.48 14.29 -4.28
N ALA A 180 -4.86 15.57 -4.36
CA ALA A 180 -4.43 16.61 -3.41
C ALA A 180 -2.91 16.76 -3.29
N GLY A 181 -2.16 16.43 -4.35
CA GLY A 181 -0.71 16.48 -4.37
C GLY A 181 -0.02 15.38 -3.55
N LYS A 182 -0.75 14.34 -3.15
CA LYS A 182 -0.22 13.26 -2.30
C LYS A 182 -0.34 11.91 -2.98
N PRO A 183 0.77 11.18 -3.20
CA PRO A 183 0.69 9.83 -3.72
C PRO A 183 0.09 8.92 -2.65
N SER A 184 -0.61 7.87 -3.07
CA SER A 184 -1.49 7.10 -2.17
C SER A 184 -0.95 5.70 -1.90
N THR A 185 -1.29 5.15 -0.73
CA THR A 185 -1.10 3.74 -0.39
C THR A 185 -2.30 2.88 -0.79
N GLU A 186 -3.32 3.46 -1.43
CA GLU A 186 -4.50 2.74 -1.92
C GLU A 186 -4.74 3.03 -3.41
N MET A 187 -5.30 2.07 -4.13
CA MET A 187 -5.84 2.22 -5.48
C MET A 187 -7.34 1.93 -5.49
N LEU A 188 -8.12 2.86 -6.06
CA LEU A 188 -9.55 2.65 -6.32
C LEU A 188 -9.69 2.01 -7.71
N VAL A 189 -10.22 0.80 -7.77
CA VAL A 189 -10.38 0.06 -9.03
C VAL A 189 -11.79 0.30 -9.58
N ARG A 190 -11.85 0.90 -10.78
CA ARG A 190 -13.08 1.08 -11.55
C ARG A 190 -13.52 -0.25 -12.15
N THR A 191 -14.81 -0.53 -12.05
CA THR A 191 -15.45 -1.72 -12.61
C THR A 191 -16.63 -1.32 -13.49
N PRO A 192 -16.98 -2.11 -14.53
CA PRO A 192 -18.19 -1.86 -15.27
C PRO A 192 -19.40 -1.97 -14.35
N GLY A 193 -20.43 -1.16 -14.56
CA GLY A 193 -21.62 -1.18 -13.74
C GLY A 193 -22.47 0.07 -13.88
N LEU A 194 -23.54 0.16 -13.10
CA LEU A 194 -24.43 1.31 -13.10
C LEU A 194 -23.76 2.51 -12.43
N GLY A 195 -23.70 3.62 -13.16
CA GLY A 195 -23.32 4.93 -12.63
C GLY A 195 -24.40 5.51 -11.72
N SER A 196 -24.09 6.64 -11.07
CA SER A 196 -25.02 7.32 -10.16
C SER A 196 -26.28 7.87 -10.86
N ASP A 197 -26.24 8.00 -12.19
CA ASP A 197 -27.35 8.41 -13.04
C ASP A 197 -28.17 7.22 -13.58
N GLY A 198 -27.89 6.00 -13.11
CA GLY A 198 -28.56 4.77 -13.54
C GLY A 198 -28.16 4.29 -14.94
N ARG A 199 -27.17 4.91 -15.60
CA ARG A 199 -26.66 4.46 -16.90
C ARG A 199 -25.53 3.46 -16.70
N PHE A 200 -25.45 2.47 -17.58
CA PHE A 200 -24.33 1.54 -17.58
C PHE A 200 -23.04 2.25 -18.01
N ARG A 201 -21.96 1.97 -17.29
CA ARG A 201 -20.61 2.47 -17.53
C ARG A 201 -19.66 1.31 -17.73
N GLU A 202 -18.78 1.43 -18.70
CA GLU A 202 -17.62 0.57 -18.84
C GLU A 202 -16.53 0.97 -17.85
N ALA A 203 -15.64 0.06 -17.47
CA ALA A 203 -14.51 0.41 -16.57
C ALA A 203 -13.62 1.53 -17.14
N SER A 204 -13.64 1.72 -18.46
CA SER A 204 -12.94 2.81 -19.13
C SER A 204 -13.54 4.17 -18.86
N ASP A 205 -14.85 4.23 -18.61
CA ASP A 205 -15.58 5.46 -18.37
C ASP A 205 -15.12 6.08 -17.05
N TRP A 206 -14.88 7.39 -17.08
CA TRP A 206 -14.29 8.09 -15.94
C TRP A 206 -15.20 8.06 -14.70
N ASP A 207 -16.51 7.97 -14.90
CA ASP A 207 -17.55 7.91 -13.87
C ASP A 207 -18.02 6.49 -13.54
N ALA A 208 -17.30 5.48 -14.04
CA ALA A 208 -17.57 4.09 -13.69
C ALA A 208 -17.50 3.87 -12.17
N PRO A 209 -18.37 3.01 -11.61
CA PRO A 209 -18.37 2.73 -10.19
C PRO A 209 -17.03 2.16 -9.72
N ILE A 210 -16.70 2.42 -8.45
CA ILE A 210 -15.54 1.84 -7.79
C ILE A 210 -15.95 0.50 -7.19
N GLY A 211 -15.34 -0.59 -7.69
CA GLY A 211 -15.62 -1.94 -7.21
C GLY A 211 -14.75 -2.33 -6.02
N GLU A 212 -13.43 -2.32 -6.21
CA GLU A 212 -12.46 -2.74 -5.20
C GLU A 212 -11.52 -1.59 -4.80
N ILE A 213 -11.09 -1.59 -3.54
CA ILE A 213 -9.99 -0.75 -3.06
C ILE A 213 -8.81 -1.66 -2.71
N VAL A 214 -7.73 -1.54 -3.47
CA VAL A 214 -6.49 -2.29 -3.22
C VAL A 214 -5.57 -1.45 -2.37
N SER A 215 -5.19 -1.97 -1.20
CA SER A 215 -4.26 -1.30 -0.29
C SER A 215 -2.86 -1.87 -0.42
N MET A 216 -1.86 -1.03 -0.15
CA MET A 216 -0.49 -1.46 0.14
C MET A 216 -0.51 -2.52 1.27
N PRO A 217 0.24 -3.62 1.13
CA PRO A 217 0.43 -4.61 2.20
C PRO A 217 0.81 -3.97 3.54
N GLY A 218 0.34 -4.55 4.65
CA GLY A 218 0.47 -3.93 5.98
C GLY A 218 1.92 -3.73 6.43
N ASP A 219 2.80 -4.68 6.11
CA ASP A 219 4.24 -4.59 6.36
C ASP A 219 4.89 -3.45 5.56
N LEU A 220 4.54 -3.30 4.28
CA LEU A 220 4.95 -2.16 3.46
C LEU A 220 4.38 -0.83 3.98
N LEU A 221 3.17 -0.84 4.57
CA LEU A 221 2.58 0.37 5.16
C LEU A 221 3.34 0.84 6.41
N ILE A 222 3.82 -0.10 7.23
CA ILE A 222 4.71 0.19 8.37
C ILE A 222 6.06 0.74 7.87
N GLU A 223 6.61 0.14 6.80
CA GLU A 223 7.84 0.58 6.15
C GLU A 223 7.71 2.01 5.59
N ALA A 224 6.59 2.30 4.90
CA ALA A 224 6.24 3.63 4.40
C ALA A 224 6.29 4.68 5.52
N ARG A 225 5.70 4.37 6.68
CA ARG A 225 5.68 5.27 7.84
C ARG A 225 7.08 5.55 8.38
N THR A 226 7.89 4.50 8.50
CA THR A 226 9.28 4.62 8.95
C THR A 226 10.08 5.52 8.01
N CYS A 227 9.85 5.38 6.70
CA CYS A 227 10.44 6.21 5.68
C CYS A 227 10.07 7.69 5.78
N ASP A 228 8.80 8.04 5.92
CA ASP A 228 8.38 9.45 6.05
C ASP A 228 8.99 10.11 7.29
N ARG A 229 9.12 9.37 8.40
CA ARG A 229 9.77 9.86 9.63
C ARG A 229 11.28 10.10 9.44
N GLN A 230 11.94 9.34 8.57
CA GLN A 230 13.36 9.57 8.25
C GLN A 230 13.54 10.79 7.33
N VAL A 231 12.63 11.00 6.38
CA VAL A 231 12.70 12.13 5.44
C VAL A 231 12.47 13.48 6.14
N GLY A 232 11.59 13.52 7.15
CA GLY A 232 11.26 14.75 7.90
C GLY A 232 12.26 15.18 8.99
N ARG A 233 13.36 14.45 9.21
CA ARG A 233 14.38 14.75 10.24
C ARG A 233 15.57 15.59 9.73
N LYS A 234 15.38 16.39 8.68
CA LYS A 234 16.41 17.31 8.17
C LYS A 234 16.19 18.73 8.68
#